data_AF-A0ABC8M6P3-F1
#
_entry.id   AF-A0ABC8M6P3-F1
#
_cell.length_a   1.000
_cell.length_b   1.000
_cell.length_c   1.000
_cell.angle_alpha   90.00
_cell.angle_beta   90.00
_cell.angle_gamma   90.00
#
_symmetry.space_group_name_H-M   'P 1'
#
loop_
_entity.id
_entity.type
_entity.pdbx_description
1 polymer ?
#
loop_
_entity_poly.entity_id
_entity_poly.type
_entity_poly.pdbx_seq_one_letter_code
_entity_poly.pdbx_strand_id
1 'polypeptide(L)'
;MGKQVVSEKMKLVVALITLQFCFAGFHIVSRVALNIGVSKVVYPVYRNLLALLLIGPFAYFLEKKERPPLTISLLVQFFLLALIGITANQGFYLLGLYYATPTFASAMQNSVPAITFIMACALRLEHIDLVRKHGVAKVLGTLVSIGGATVITLYRGFPIFHKSHNMHEEEKIESNSSHNWSLGWLYLMGHCLSWAGWMVLQAPVLKKYPAKLTLTSFTCFFGLVQFLVIALFVETDVNNWIIVSWEELFTILYAGIIASGLVVYLQTWCIYKGGPVFVAVFQPLQTLLVAAMAFIVLGDQLYSGRIVGAVFIMLGLYLVLWGKNEERRQVLEETSEQDPESLTKHLLEAQHKNGNDESQV
;
A
#
# COMPACT_ATOMS: atom_id res chain seq x y z
N MET A 1 6.00 -37.01 1.47
CA MET A 1 6.59 -35.66 1.64
C MET A 1 5.47 -34.68 1.95
N GLY A 2 5.32 -34.29 3.21
CA GLY A 2 4.27 -33.38 3.64
C GLY A 2 4.47 -31.99 3.07
N LYS A 3 3.56 -31.54 2.21
CA LYS A 3 3.50 -30.12 1.82
C LYS A 3 3.05 -29.35 3.06
N GLN A 4 3.91 -28.48 3.59
CA GLN A 4 3.54 -27.53 4.63
C GLN A 4 2.36 -26.70 4.12
N VAL A 5 1.16 -26.95 4.65
CA VAL A 5 -0.02 -26.13 4.40
C VAL A 5 0.20 -24.80 5.10
N VAL A 6 0.68 -23.81 4.34
CA VAL A 6 0.82 -22.43 4.84
C VAL A 6 -0.57 -21.89 5.12
N SER A 7 -0.87 -21.62 6.40
CA SER A 7 -2.16 -21.04 6.81
C SER A 7 -2.46 -19.75 6.03
N GLU A 8 -3.72 -19.53 5.64
CA GLU A 8 -4.18 -18.29 4.97
C GLU A 8 -3.71 -17.02 5.70
N LYS A 9 -3.59 -17.06 7.03
CA LYS A 9 -3.05 -15.96 7.83
C LYS A 9 -1.60 -15.64 7.49
N MET A 10 -0.77 -16.67 7.35
CA MET A 10 0.63 -16.52 6.98
C MET A 10 0.75 -15.99 5.54
N LYS A 11 -0.07 -16.48 4.60
CA LYS A 11 -0.12 -15.93 3.23
C LYS A 11 -0.43 -14.43 3.24
N LEU A 12 -1.40 -14.00 4.05
CA LEU A 12 -1.77 -12.59 4.17
C LEU A 12 -0.64 -11.72 4.75
N VAL A 13 0.02 -12.18 5.81
CA VAL A 13 1.14 -11.45 6.42
C VAL A 13 2.34 -11.39 5.47
N VAL A 14 2.68 -12.50 4.80
CA VAL A 14 3.76 -12.53 3.79
C VAL A 14 3.45 -11.56 2.64
N ALA A 15 2.23 -11.58 2.10
CA ALA A 15 1.82 -10.66 1.05
C ALA A 15 1.93 -9.19 1.48
N LEU A 16 1.57 -8.86 2.72
CA LEU A 16 1.72 -7.52 3.29
C LEU A 16 3.19 -7.13 3.45
N ILE A 17 4.05 -8.02 3.94
CA ILE A 17 5.49 -7.73 4.05
C ILE A 17 6.10 -7.51 2.65
N THR A 18 5.76 -8.38 1.69
CA THR A 18 6.22 -8.26 0.29
C THR A 18 5.78 -6.94 -0.33
N LEU A 19 4.51 -6.55 -0.17
CA LEU A 19 4.02 -5.31 -0.76
C LEU A 19 4.69 -4.08 -0.13
N GLN A 20 4.93 -4.08 1.19
CA GLN A 20 5.62 -2.97 1.85
C GLN A 20 7.09 -2.86 1.42
N PHE A 21 7.76 -3.99 1.17
CA PHE A 21 9.10 -4.01 0.61
C PHE A 21 9.15 -3.44 -0.81
N CYS A 22 8.22 -3.84 -1.68
CA CYS A 22 8.12 -3.32 -3.03
C CYS A 22 7.77 -1.81 -3.04
N PHE A 23 6.88 -1.36 -2.16
CA PHE A 23 6.60 0.08 -2.05
C PHE A 23 7.80 0.87 -1.51
N ALA A 24 8.58 0.31 -0.56
CA ALA A 24 9.82 0.95 -0.10
C ALA A 24 10.81 1.16 -1.26
N GLY A 25 11.00 0.16 -2.11
CA GLY A 25 11.80 0.30 -3.33
C GLY A 25 11.21 1.33 -4.31
N PHE A 26 9.88 1.37 -4.44
CA PHE A 26 9.20 2.33 -5.30
C PHE A 26 9.45 3.79 -4.91
N HIS A 27 9.63 4.10 -3.62
CA HIS A 27 10.00 5.47 -3.18
C HIS A 27 11.35 5.91 -3.73
N ILE A 28 12.34 5.03 -3.67
CA ILE A 28 13.69 5.30 -4.18
C ILE A 28 13.63 5.45 -5.71
N VAL A 29 12.98 4.49 -6.39
CA VAL A 29 12.83 4.51 -7.85
C VAL A 29 12.11 5.76 -8.34
N SER A 30 11.04 6.16 -7.66
CA SER A 30 10.29 7.39 -8.02
C SER A 30 11.12 8.64 -7.80
N ARG A 31 11.97 8.67 -6.76
CA ARG A 31 12.89 9.79 -6.54
C ARG A 31 13.93 9.87 -7.66
N VAL A 32 14.52 8.73 -8.07
CA VAL A 32 15.44 8.67 -9.21
C VAL A 32 14.74 9.18 -10.48
N ALA A 33 13.53 8.70 -10.76
CA ALA A 33 12.75 9.13 -11.92
C ALA A 33 12.54 10.65 -11.96
N LEU A 34 12.18 11.25 -10.81
CA LEU A 34 12.02 12.71 -10.72
C LEU A 34 13.34 13.47 -10.88
N ASN A 35 14.45 12.93 -10.40
CA ASN A 35 15.77 13.55 -10.52
C ASN A 35 16.29 13.54 -11.97
N ILE A 36 16.01 12.48 -12.74
CA ILE A 36 16.35 12.42 -14.18
C ILE A 36 15.36 13.19 -15.07
N GLY A 37 14.33 13.81 -14.46
CA GLY A 37 13.45 14.74 -15.14
C GLY A 37 12.22 14.13 -15.82
N VAL A 38 11.79 12.92 -15.47
CA VAL A 38 10.57 12.34 -16.08
C VAL A 38 9.35 13.22 -15.82
N SER A 39 8.45 13.30 -16.81
CA SER A 39 7.18 14.00 -16.63
C SER A 39 6.33 13.33 -15.57
N LYS A 40 5.81 14.14 -14.65
CA LYS A 40 4.96 13.73 -13.52
C LYS A 40 3.59 13.22 -13.98
N VAL A 41 3.21 13.49 -15.24
CA VAL A 41 1.96 13.06 -15.86
C VAL A 41 2.19 11.86 -16.77
N VAL A 42 3.23 11.88 -17.60
CA VAL A 42 3.56 10.76 -18.52
C VAL A 42 4.02 9.53 -17.75
N TYR A 43 4.76 9.69 -16.66
CA TYR A 43 5.23 8.56 -15.86
C TYR A 43 4.07 7.68 -15.31
N PRO A 44 3.01 8.24 -14.69
CA PRO A 44 1.78 7.49 -14.41
C PRO A 44 1.09 6.87 -15.62
N VAL A 45 1.14 7.48 -16.81
CA VAL A 45 0.57 6.89 -18.03
C VAL A 45 1.27 5.57 -18.35
N TYR A 46 2.61 5.57 -18.46
CA TYR A 46 3.37 4.34 -18.73
C TYR A 46 3.21 3.32 -17.62
N ARG A 47 3.26 3.76 -16.36
CA ARG A 47 3.03 2.94 -15.18
C ARG A 47 1.72 2.16 -15.26
N ASN A 48 0.60 2.83 -15.55
CA ASN A 48 -0.71 2.17 -15.60
C ASN A 48 -0.93 1.38 -16.90
N LEU A 49 -0.34 1.80 -18.02
CA LEU A 49 -0.34 1.02 -19.27
C LEU A 49 0.35 -0.34 -19.07
N LEU A 50 1.56 -0.34 -18.52
CA LEU A 50 2.31 -1.57 -18.26
C LEU A 50 1.57 -2.48 -17.26
N ALA A 51 1.01 -1.91 -16.20
CA ALA A 51 0.19 -2.66 -15.24
C ALA A 51 -1.03 -3.30 -15.91
N LEU A 52 -1.70 -2.57 -16.80
CA LEU A 52 -2.85 -3.08 -17.54
C LEU A 52 -2.47 -4.21 -18.50
N LEU A 53 -1.37 -4.04 -19.24
CA LEU A 53 -0.84 -5.08 -20.13
C LEU A 53 -0.43 -6.33 -19.37
N LEU A 54 0.11 -6.18 -18.16
CA LEU A 54 0.47 -7.29 -17.30
C LEU A 54 -0.77 -7.99 -16.74
N ILE A 55 -1.65 -7.28 -16.02
CA ILE A 55 -2.75 -7.89 -15.26
C ILE A 55 -3.94 -8.24 -16.16
N GLY A 56 -4.24 -7.44 -17.17
CA GLY A 56 -5.43 -7.56 -18.02
C GLY A 56 -5.66 -8.98 -18.58
N PRO A 57 -4.64 -9.62 -19.16
CA PRO A 57 -4.73 -11.01 -19.61
C PRO A 57 -5.09 -11.98 -18.48
N PHE A 58 -4.40 -11.91 -17.33
CA PHE A 58 -4.70 -12.78 -16.18
C PHE A 58 -6.10 -12.54 -15.63
N ALA A 59 -6.54 -11.29 -15.55
CA ALA A 59 -7.90 -10.98 -15.16
C ALA A 59 -8.90 -11.68 -16.08
N TYR A 60 -8.71 -11.59 -17.39
CA TYR A 60 -9.59 -12.24 -18.37
C TYR A 60 -9.57 -13.76 -18.22
N PHE A 61 -8.39 -14.39 -18.23
CA PHE A 61 -8.30 -15.85 -18.26
C PHE A 61 -8.66 -16.51 -16.93
N LEU A 62 -8.25 -15.93 -15.80
CA LEU A 62 -8.44 -16.51 -14.47
C LEU A 62 -9.82 -16.21 -13.88
N GLU A 63 -10.39 -15.02 -14.13
CA GLU A 63 -11.65 -14.61 -13.49
C GLU A 63 -12.86 -14.64 -14.43
N LYS A 64 -12.74 -15.06 -15.71
CA LYS A 64 -13.88 -15.06 -16.66
C LYS A 64 -15.14 -15.74 -16.16
N LYS A 65 -15.02 -16.80 -15.36
CA LYS A 65 -16.15 -17.57 -14.83
C LYS A 65 -16.71 -17.03 -13.50
N GLU A 66 -15.94 -16.20 -12.80
CA GLU A 66 -16.26 -15.71 -11.45
C GLU A 66 -16.81 -14.27 -11.44
N ARG A 67 -16.82 -13.60 -12.60
CA ARG A 67 -17.22 -12.19 -12.74
C ARG A 67 -18.75 -12.04 -12.70
N PRO A 68 -19.29 -11.23 -11.79
CA PRO A 68 -20.65 -10.72 -11.91
C PRO A 68 -20.82 -9.91 -13.22
N PRO A 69 -22.05 -9.72 -13.72
CA PRO A 69 -22.29 -8.86 -14.86
C PRO A 69 -21.88 -7.41 -14.57
N LEU A 70 -21.19 -6.79 -15.52
CA LEU A 70 -20.80 -5.38 -15.42
C LEU A 70 -22.04 -4.49 -15.63
N THR A 71 -22.37 -3.71 -14.60
CA THR A 71 -23.41 -2.69 -14.67
C THR A 71 -22.77 -1.31 -14.81
N ILE A 72 -23.52 -0.34 -15.34
CA ILE A 72 -23.04 1.06 -15.42
C ILE A 72 -22.69 1.58 -14.02
N SER A 73 -23.47 1.23 -12.99
CA SER A 73 -23.18 1.60 -11.60
C SER A 73 -21.81 1.08 -11.12
N LEU A 74 -21.44 -0.15 -11.48
CA LEU A 74 -20.13 -0.71 -11.17
C LEU A 74 -19.01 -0.02 -11.95
N LEU A 75 -19.22 0.28 -13.24
CA LEU A 75 -18.24 1.01 -14.05
C LEU A 75 -17.98 2.42 -13.49
N VAL A 76 -19.02 3.12 -13.05
CA VAL A 76 -18.87 4.42 -12.37
C VAL A 76 -18.10 4.26 -11.05
N GLN A 77 -18.39 3.22 -10.26
CA GLN A 77 -17.61 2.94 -9.04
C GLN A 77 -16.14 2.65 -9.36
N PHE A 78 -15.83 1.89 -10.41
CA PHE A 78 -14.46 1.61 -10.83
C PHE A 78 -13.74 2.88 -11.32
N PHE A 79 -14.43 3.73 -12.06
CA PHE A 79 -13.90 5.02 -12.52
C PHE A 79 -13.59 5.95 -11.34
N LEU A 80 -14.49 6.07 -10.36
CA LEU A 80 -14.25 6.88 -9.16
C LEU A 80 -13.14 6.28 -8.28
N LEU A 81 -13.07 4.95 -8.20
CA LEU A 81 -12.01 4.27 -7.47
C LEU A 81 -10.65 4.49 -8.14
N ALA A 82 -10.59 4.52 -9.47
CA ALA A 82 -9.39 4.90 -10.22
C ALA A 82 -9.04 6.38 -10.02
N LEU A 83 -10.03 7.27 -10.01
CA LEU A 83 -9.80 8.69 -9.80
C LEU A 83 -9.12 8.95 -8.45
N ILE A 84 -9.57 8.27 -7.39
CA ILE A 84 -9.01 8.40 -6.05
C ILE A 84 -7.69 7.62 -5.94
N GLY A 85 -7.70 6.34 -6.30
CA GLY A 85 -6.61 5.39 -6.04
C GLY A 85 -5.46 5.41 -7.03
N ILE A 86 -5.69 5.90 -8.24
CA ILE A 86 -4.67 6.00 -9.29
C ILE A 86 -4.38 7.47 -9.57
N THR A 87 -5.34 8.25 -10.06
CA THR A 87 -5.06 9.61 -10.52
C THR A 87 -4.67 10.56 -9.40
N ALA A 88 -5.53 10.73 -8.38
CA ALA A 88 -5.25 11.58 -7.24
C ALA A 88 -4.07 11.02 -6.44
N ASN A 89 -4.10 9.72 -6.09
CA ASN A 89 -3.03 9.12 -5.30
C ASN A 89 -1.64 9.22 -5.94
N GLN A 90 -1.48 8.82 -7.21
CA GLN A 90 -0.19 8.82 -7.88
C GLN A 90 0.26 10.24 -8.27
N GLY A 91 -0.67 11.09 -8.73
CA GLY A 91 -0.37 12.48 -9.08
C GLY A 91 0.10 13.28 -7.87
N PHE A 92 -0.65 13.22 -6.77
CA PHE A 92 -0.26 13.87 -5.51
C PHE A 92 1.01 13.29 -4.92
N TYR A 93 1.26 11.98 -5.08
CA TYR A 93 2.53 11.39 -4.66
C TYR A 93 3.72 11.98 -5.40
N LEU A 94 3.67 12.04 -6.74
CA LEU A 94 4.78 12.54 -7.56
C LEU A 94 5.01 14.04 -7.36
N LEU A 95 3.94 14.83 -7.29
CA LEU A 95 4.05 16.26 -6.97
C LEU A 95 4.59 16.47 -5.56
N GLY A 96 4.09 15.71 -4.58
CA GLY A 96 4.57 15.74 -3.20
C GLY A 96 6.05 15.38 -3.09
N LEU A 97 6.48 14.31 -3.75
CA LEU A 97 7.87 13.85 -3.77
C LEU A 97 8.79 14.77 -4.59
N TYR A 98 8.25 15.56 -5.51
CA TYR A 98 9.01 16.58 -6.22
C TYR A 98 9.35 17.77 -5.30
N TYR A 99 8.39 18.22 -4.49
CA TYR A 99 8.57 19.34 -3.57
C TYR A 99 9.10 18.96 -2.18
N ALA A 100 9.16 17.66 -1.85
CA ALA A 100 9.62 17.15 -0.56
C ALA A 100 10.62 16.00 -0.71
N THR A 101 11.15 15.51 0.41
CA THR A 101 12.09 14.38 0.43
C THR A 101 11.35 13.03 0.52
N PRO A 102 11.96 11.92 0.05
CA PRO A 102 11.40 10.57 0.25
C PRO A 102 11.16 10.22 1.73
N THR A 103 12.03 10.70 2.61
CA THR A 103 11.89 10.54 4.06
C THR A 103 10.67 11.28 4.60
N PHE A 104 10.43 12.52 4.15
CA PHE A 104 9.24 13.26 4.54
C PHE A 104 7.95 12.62 3.99
N ALA A 105 7.96 12.15 2.74
CA ALA A 105 6.85 11.43 2.14
C ALA A 105 6.49 10.14 2.90
N SER A 106 7.49 9.32 3.23
CA SER A 106 7.28 8.10 4.04
C SER A 106 6.81 8.42 5.46
N ALA A 107 7.32 9.49 6.07
CA ALA A 107 6.84 9.97 7.37
C ALA A 107 5.36 10.35 7.35
N MET A 108 4.92 11.12 6.36
CA MET A 108 3.51 11.50 6.22
C MET A 108 2.60 10.29 6.00
N GLN A 109 3.06 9.28 5.26
CA GLN A 109 2.32 8.04 5.05
C GLN A 109 2.06 7.25 6.34
N ASN A 110 2.80 7.48 7.43
CA ASN A 110 2.48 6.88 8.73
C ASN A 110 1.14 7.37 9.32
N SER A 111 0.53 8.43 8.77
CA SER A 111 -0.82 8.85 9.12
C SER A 111 -1.92 8.03 8.43
N VAL A 112 -1.59 7.32 7.34
CA VAL A 112 -2.55 6.53 6.54
C VAL A 112 -3.34 5.50 7.38
N PRO A 113 -2.75 4.72 8.31
CA PRO A 113 -3.52 3.82 9.18
C PRO A 113 -4.59 4.55 9.99
N ALA A 114 -4.26 5.71 10.58
CA ALA A 114 -5.19 6.50 11.37
C ALA A 114 -6.32 7.07 10.51
N ILE A 115 -5.99 7.65 9.34
CA ILE A 115 -6.97 8.16 8.37
C ILE A 115 -7.89 7.02 7.90
N THR A 116 -7.32 5.86 7.55
CA THR A 116 -8.06 4.67 7.10
C THR A 116 -9.04 4.21 8.17
N PHE A 117 -8.60 4.16 9.44
CA PHE A 117 -9.46 3.78 10.55
C PHE A 117 -10.64 4.74 10.72
N ILE A 118 -10.40 6.06 10.74
CA ILE A 118 -11.44 7.08 10.85
C ILE A 118 -12.45 6.94 9.70
N MET A 119 -11.98 6.81 8.47
CA MET A 119 -12.83 6.63 7.28
C MET A 119 -13.64 5.33 7.34
N ALA A 120 -13.02 4.22 7.73
CA ALA A 120 -13.70 2.94 7.87
C ALA A 120 -14.81 2.99 8.92
N CYS A 121 -14.60 3.69 10.04
CA CYS A 121 -15.61 3.90 11.06
C CYS A 121 -16.75 4.80 10.56
N ALA A 122 -16.42 5.90 9.88
CA ALA A 122 -17.42 6.80 9.30
C ALA A 122 -18.33 6.09 8.28
N LEU A 123 -17.77 5.15 7.50
CA LEU A 123 -18.53 4.33 6.55
C LEU A 123 -19.13 3.06 7.17
N ARG A 124 -19.03 2.87 8.49
CA ARG A 124 -19.51 1.68 9.21
C ARG A 124 -18.97 0.36 8.66
N LEU A 125 -17.74 0.38 8.15
CA LEU A 125 -17.03 -0.81 7.65
C LEU A 125 -16.29 -1.54 8.77
N GLU A 126 -15.96 -0.84 9.85
CA GLU A 126 -15.39 -1.40 11.09
C GLU A 126 -16.32 -1.02 12.25
N HIS A 127 -16.72 -2.01 13.05
CA HIS A 127 -17.45 -1.75 14.30
C HIS A 127 -16.46 -1.63 15.43
N ILE A 128 -16.37 -0.45 16.04
CA ILE A 128 -15.45 -0.22 17.14
C ILE A 128 -16.05 -0.82 18.42
N ASP A 129 -15.56 -1.98 18.83
CA ASP A 129 -15.76 -2.46 20.20
C ASP A 129 -14.56 -2.07 21.08
N LEU A 130 -14.51 -0.80 21.50
CA LEU A 130 -13.51 -0.28 22.45
C LEU A 130 -13.70 -0.82 23.86
N VAL A 131 -14.77 -1.58 24.11
CA VAL A 131 -15.03 -2.21 25.40
C VAL A 131 -14.30 -3.55 25.47
N ARG A 132 -14.19 -4.28 24.35
CA ARG A 132 -13.47 -5.56 24.29
C ARG A 132 -11.95 -5.38 24.18
N LYS A 133 -11.22 -6.24 24.90
CA LYS A 133 -9.73 -6.24 24.97
C LYS A 133 -9.06 -6.29 23.59
N HIS A 134 -9.65 -7.01 22.64
CA HIS A 134 -9.10 -7.12 21.28
C HIS A 134 -9.22 -5.83 20.47
N GLY A 135 -10.28 -5.04 20.67
CA GLY A 135 -10.47 -3.75 20.01
C GLY A 135 -9.47 -2.71 20.50
N VAL A 136 -9.26 -2.65 21.83
CA VAL A 136 -8.24 -1.80 22.46
C VAL A 136 -6.84 -2.16 21.94
N ALA A 137 -6.52 -3.45 21.82
CA ALA A 137 -5.21 -3.89 21.32
C ALA A 137 -4.92 -3.44 19.89
N LYS A 138 -5.93 -3.47 19.00
CA LYS A 138 -5.80 -2.98 17.61
C LYS A 138 -5.51 -1.47 17.56
N VAL A 139 -6.25 -0.68 18.34
CA VAL A 139 -6.08 0.78 18.37
C VAL A 139 -4.73 1.15 18.98
N LEU A 140 -4.40 0.60 20.15
CA LEU A 140 -3.13 0.86 20.81
C LEU A 140 -1.94 0.39 19.96
N GLY A 141 -2.02 -0.79 19.35
CA GLY A 141 -0.99 -1.28 18.44
C GLY A 141 -0.78 -0.37 17.23
N THR A 142 -1.86 0.19 16.67
CA THR A 142 -1.77 1.19 15.59
C THR A 142 -1.05 2.44 16.06
N LEU A 143 -1.43 3.01 17.22
CA LEU A 143 -0.79 4.20 17.79
C LEU A 143 0.69 3.97 18.09
N VAL A 144 1.05 2.82 18.65
CA VAL A 144 2.45 2.44 18.93
C VAL A 144 3.25 2.31 17.63
N SER A 145 2.67 1.75 16.57
CA SER A 145 3.33 1.61 15.26
C SER A 145 3.57 2.96 14.58
N ILE A 146 2.57 3.85 14.60
CA ILE A 146 2.70 5.24 14.12
C ILE A 146 3.75 6.00 14.92
N GLY A 147 3.75 5.84 16.25
CA GLY A 147 4.76 6.41 17.15
C GLY A 147 6.16 5.92 16.80
N GLY A 148 6.33 4.62 16.54
CA GLY A 148 7.59 4.04 16.11
C GLY A 148 8.13 4.65 14.82
N ALA A 149 7.28 4.78 13.79
CA ALA A 149 7.70 5.39 12.53
C ALA A 149 7.96 6.90 12.64
N THR A 150 7.28 7.58 13.57
CA THR A 150 7.57 8.98 13.93
C THR A 150 8.95 9.10 14.58
N VAL A 151 9.32 8.17 15.46
CA VAL A 151 10.66 8.10 16.07
C VAL A 151 11.74 7.89 15.00
N ILE A 152 11.54 6.98 14.03
CA ILE A 152 12.48 6.78 12.91
C ILE A 152 12.74 8.10 12.15
N THR A 153 11.70 8.91 11.98
CA THR A 153 11.77 10.14 11.19
C THR A 153 12.38 11.31 11.97
N LEU A 154 11.90 11.55 13.20
CA LEU A 154 12.19 12.78 13.94
C LEU A 154 13.34 12.63 14.93
N TYR A 155 13.61 11.40 15.40
CA TYR A 155 14.65 11.14 16.38
C TYR A 155 15.84 10.43 15.72
N ARG A 156 16.94 11.16 15.54
CA ARG A 156 18.19 10.58 15.02
C ARG A 156 18.82 9.67 16.08
N GLY A 157 19.13 10.21 17.26
CA GLY A 157 19.91 9.51 18.28
C GLY A 157 21.41 9.51 17.96
N PHE A 158 22.19 8.65 18.60
CA PHE A 158 23.65 8.54 18.41
C PHE A 158 23.99 7.53 17.30
N PRO A 159 25.08 7.72 16.55
CA PRO A 159 25.52 6.78 15.53
C PRO A 159 26.01 5.48 16.17
N ILE A 160 25.56 4.34 15.63
CA ILE A 160 25.84 3.02 16.20
C ILE A 160 27.13 2.44 15.62
N PHE A 161 27.41 2.71 14.35
CA PHE A 161 28.65 2.29 13.68
C PHE A 161 29.48 3.52 13.32
N HIS A 162 30.68 3.62 13.90
CA HIS A 162 31.69 4.59 13.48
C HIS A 162 32.35 4.07 12.20
N LYS A 163 31.73 4.32 11.04
CA LYS A 163 32.48 4.25 9.77
C LYS A 163 33.22 5.58 9.61
N SER A 164 34.54 5.53 9.73
CA SER A 164 35.40 6.63 9.29
C SER A 164 35.27 6.74 7.77
N HIS A 165 34.48 7.70 7.31
CA HIS A 165 34.53 8.15 5.93
C HIS A 165 34.24 9.65 5.90
N ASN A 166 34.94 10.33 5.00
CA ASN A 166 35.08 11.77 4.94
C ASN A 166 33.74 12.51 5.01
N MET A 167 33.75 13.54 5.84
CA MET A 167 32.70 14.53 6.05
C MET A 167 32.46 15.34 4.76
N HIS A 168 31.64 14.83 3.86
CA HIS A 168 30.96 15.50 2.75
C HIS A 168 29.81 14.56 2.32
N GLU A 169 28.54 14.90 2.24
CA GLU A 169 27.84 16.18 2.25
C GLU A 169 26.78 16.12 3.36
N GLU A 170 26.65 17.19 4.15
CA GLU A 170 25.32 17.53 4.63
C GLU A 170 24.44 17.59 3.39
N GLU A 171 23.33 16.84 3.33
CA GLU A 171 22.19 17.31 2.56
C GLU A 171 21.93 18.72 3.10
N LYS A 172 22.53 19.72 2.45
CA LYS A 172 22.05 21.07 2.50
C LYS A 172 20.60 20.89 2.11
N ILE A 173 19.73 21.02 3.10
CA ILE A 173 18.38 21.49 2.88
C ILE A 173 18.63 22.81 2.16
N GLU A 174 18.69 22.78 0.82
CA GLU A 174 18.71 23.99 0.03
C GLU A 174 17.41 24.69 0.40
N SER A 175 17.57 25.68 1.27
CA SER A 175 16.55 26.56 1.79
C SER A 175 16.08 27.56 0.74
N ASN A 176 16.12 27.16 -0.54
CA ASN A 176 15.49 27.87 -1.64
C ASN A 176 14.06 27.36 -1.81
N SER A 177 13.17 27.57 -0.82
CA SER A 177 11.71 27.70 -1.03
C SER A 177 10.87 27.45 0.24
N SER A 178 10.83 28.41 1.17
CA SER A 178 9.76 28.44 2.19
C SER A 178 8.35 28.40 1.56
N HIS A 179 8.20 28.86 0.31
CA HIS A 179 6.94 28.81 -0.45
C HIS A 179 6.58 27.41 -0.98
N ASN A 180 7.54 26.59 -1.42
CA ASN A 180 7.26 25.30 -2.09
C ASN A 180 7.19 24.11 -1.11
N TRP A 181 7.78 24.22 0.09
CA TRP A 181 7.59 23.21 1.14
C TRP A 181 6.09 22.99 1.43
N SER A 182 5.34 24.09 1.53
CA SER A 182 3.90 24.05 1.84
C SER A 182 3.10 23.23 0.81
N LEU A 183 3.48 23.33 -0.47
CA LEU A 183 2.92 22.53 -1.57
C LEU A 183 3.28 21.05 -1.43
N GLY A 184 4.53 20.73 -1.07
CA GLY A 184 4.96 19.36 -0.80
C GLY A 184 4.11 18.70 0.30
N TRP A 185 3.89 19.39 1.42
CA TRP A 185 3.01 18.92 2.49
C TRP A 185 1.55 18.76 2.02
N LEU A 186 1.01 19.75 1.30
CA LEU A 186 -0.38 19.70 0.82
C LEU A 186 -0.61 18.50 -0.13
N TYR A 187 0.30 18.30 -1.09
CA TYR A 187 0.22 17.17 -2.01
C TYR A 187 0.39 15.84 -1.27
N LEU A 188 1.35 15.71 -0.35
CA LEU A 188 1.52 14.48 0.41
C LEU A 188 0.33 14.18 1.33
N MET A 189 -0.33 15.19 1.89
CA MET A 189 -1.59 15.02 2.61
C MET A 189 -2.70 14.51 1.67
N GLY A 190 -2.83 15.12 0.49
CA GLY A 190 -3.74 14.66 -0.55
C GLY A 190 -3.47 13.22 -0.98
N HIS A 191 -2.21 12.83 -1.09
CA HIS A 191 -1.79 11.45 -1.34
C HIS A 191 -2.24 10.50 -0.22
N CYS A 192 -2.00 10.84 1.05
CA CYS A 192 -2.39 10.02 2.20
C CYS A 192 -3.91 9.83 2.29
N LEU A 193 -4.68 10.92 2.11
CA LEU A 193 -6.14 10.89 2.06
C LEU A 193 -6.66 10.04 0.90
N SER A 194 -6.06 10.21 -0.29
CA SER A 194 -6.44 9.44 -1.47
C SER A 194 -6.11 7.95 -1.30
N TRP A 195 -4.97 7.62 -0.67
CA TRP A 195 -4.61 6.23 -0.42
C TRP A 195 -5.55 5.55 0.58
N ALA A 196 -5.79 6.21 1.71
CA ALA A 196 -6.74 5.71 2.72
C ALA A 196 -8.14 5.57 2.12
N GLY A 197 -8.61 6.59 1.41
CA GLY A 197 -9.89 6.57 0.72
C GLY A 197 -9.99 5.46 -0.31
N TRP A 198 -8.93 5.23 -1.09
CA TRP A 198 -8.88 4.12 -2.02
C TRP A 198 -9.04 2.77 -1.31
N MET A 199 -8.24 2.49 -0.28
CA MET A 199 -8.33 1.22 0.46
C MET A 199 -9.73 1.01 1.05
N VAL A 200 -10.28 2.04 1.70
CA VAL A 200 -11.57 1.97 2.38
C VAL A 200 -12.73 1.82 1.39
N LEU A 201 -12.77 2.62 0.32
CA LEU A 201 -13.83 2.56 -0.69
C LEU A 201 -13.73 1.32 -1.58
N GLN A 202 -12.55 0.73 -1.70
CA GLN A 202 -12.35 -0.51 -2.44
C GLN A 202 -13.03 -1.71 -1.76
N ALA A 203 -13.11 -1.73 -0.43
CA ALA A 203 -13.71 -2.82 0.34
C ALA A 203 -15.20 -3.10 -0.01
N PRO A 204 -16.13 -2.13 0.00
CA PRO A 204 -17.51 -2.37 -0.38
C PRO A 204 -17.68 -2.72 -1.87
N VAL A 205 -16.81 -2.21 -2.75
CA VAL A 205 -16.82 -2.57 -4.18
C VAL A 205 -16.45 -4.04 -4.36
N LEU A 206 -15.40 -4.51 -3.67
CA LEU A 206 -14.99 -5.91 -3.69
C LEU A 206 -16.03 -6.88 -3.11
N LYS A 207 -16.90 -6.41 -2.20
CA LYS A 207 -18.06 -7.19 -1.73
C LYS A 207 -19.09 -7.40 -2.84
N LYS A 208 -19.31 -6.40 -3.70
CA LYS A 208 -20.24 -6.48 -4.84
C LYS A 208 -19.62 -7.18 -6.05
N TYR A 209 -18.31 -7.07 -6.22
CA TYR A 209 -17.57 -7.58 -7.37
C TYR A 209 -16.27 -8.28 -6.91
N PRO A 210 -16.33 -9.58 -6.54
CA PRO A 210 -15.22 -10.29 -5.89
C PRO A 210 -14.07 -10.72 -6.83
N ALA A 211 -14.10 -10.28 -8.08
CA ALA A 211 -13.06 -10.50 -9.09
C ALA A 211 -11.96 -9.42 -8.94
N LYS A 212 -10.89 -9.79 -8.25
CA LYS A 212 -9.83 -8.90 -7.75
C LYS A 212 -8.92 -8.43 -8.88
N LEU A 213 -8.46 -9.34 -9.73
CA LEU A 213 -7.61 -9.00 -10.88
C LEU A 213 -8.37 -8.08 -11.83
N THR A 214 -9.66 -8.37 -12.05
CA THR A 214 -10.54 -7.60 -12.91
C THR A 214 -10.78 -6.20 -12.36
N LEU A 215 -11.06 -6.07 -11.06
CA LEU A 215 -11.16 -4.76 -10.41
C LEU A 215 -9.86 -3.98 -10.59
N THR A 216 -8.70 -4.60 -10.31
CA THR A 216 -7.40 -3.95 -10.48
C THR A 216 -7.17 -3.51 -11.93
N SER A 217 -7.46 -4.37 -12.92
CA SER A 217 -7.35 -4.03 -14.34
C SER A 217 -8.25 -2.85 -14.73
N PHE A 218 -9.50 -2.82 -14.29
CA PHE A 218 -10.40 -1.69 -14.55
C PHE A 218 -9.91 -0.40 -13.89
N THR A 219 -9.38 -0.47 -12.66
CA THR A 219 -8.81 0.72 -12.01
C THR A 219 -7.57 1.23 -12.75
N CYS A 220 -6.69 0.35 -13.24
CA CYS A 220 -5.55 0.74 -14.07
C CYS A 220 -6.00 1.32 -15.41
N PHE A 221 -7.02 0.73 -16.05
CA PHE A 221 -7.59 1.23 -17.30
C PHE A 221 -8.19 2.63 -17.15
N PHE A 222 -9.07 2.84 -16.18
CA PHE A 222 -9.66 4.16 -15.96
C PHE A 222 -8.62 5.18 -15.51
N GLY A 223 -7.66 4.78 -14.68
CA GLY A 223 -6.56 5.64 -14.27
C GLY A 223 -5.66 6.05 -15.45
N LEU A 224 -5.37 5.12 -16.36
CA LEU A 224 -4.68 5.40 -17.63
C LEU A 224 -5.45 6.43 -18.45
N VAL A 225 -6.76 6.22 -18.66
CA VAL A 225 -7.60 7.17 -19.40
C VAL A 225 -7.61 8.54 -18.73
N GLN A 226 -7.76 8.60 -17.41
CA GLN A 226 -7.76 9.85 -16.64
C GLN A 226 -6.41 10.59 -16.78
N PHE A 227 -5.28 9.90 -16.68
CA PHE A 227 -3.97 10.51 -16.88
C PHE A 227 -3.72 10.93 -18.33
N LEU A 228 -4.18 10.18 -19.32
CA LEU A 228 -4.13 10.58 -20.72
C LEU A 228 -4.91 11.88 -20.94
N VAL A 229 -6.13 11.99 -20.38
CA VAL A 229 -6.91 13.23 -20.44
C VAL A 229 -6.15 14.39 -19.79
N ILE A 230 -5.55 14.19 -18.61
CA ILE A 230 -4.72 15.22 -17.96
C ILE A 230 -3.53 15.60 -18.85
N ALA A 231 -2.88 14.62 -19.48
CA ALA A 231 -1.72 14.83 -20.33
C ALA A 231 -2.07 15.68 -21.56
N LEU A 232 -3.27 15.55 -22.14
CA LEU A 232 -3.71 16.40 -23.24
C LEU A 232 -3.70 17.90 -22.90
N PHE A 233 -3.89 18.26 -21.62
CA PHE A 233 -3.92 19.65 -21.17
C PHE A 233 -2.60 20.12 -20.55
N VAL A 234 -1.89 19.22 -19.87
CA VAL A 234 -0.69 19.56 -19.08
C VAL A 234 0.61 19.27 -19.85
N GLU A 235 0.61 18.28 -20.73
CA GLU A 235 1.81 17.79 -21.40
C GLU A 235 1.76 18.05 -22.90
N THR A 236 2.10 19.28 -23.28
CA THR A 236 2.10 19.73 -24.68
C THR A 236 3.39 19.40 -25.42
N ASP A 237 4.48 19.11 -24.69
CA ASP A 237 5.78 18.79 -25.30
C ASP A 237 5.89 17.28 -25.57
N VAL A 238 5.97 16.92 -26.85
CA VAL A 238 6.13 15.53 -27.30
C VAL A 238 7.44 14.90 -26.83
N ASN A 239 8.47 15.70 -26.52
CA ASN A 239 9.75 15.17 -26.05
C ASN A 239 9.62 14.50 -24.67
N ASN A 240 8.65 14.91 -23.84
CA ASN A 240 8.40 14.30 -22.54
C ASN A 240 7.80 12.88 -22.62
N TRP A 241 7.45 12.42 -23.82
CA TRP A 241 7.00 11.05 -24.11
C TRP A 241 8.11 10.16 -24.67
N ILE A 242 9.28 10.71 -24.96
CA ILE A 242 10.40 9.95 -25.49
C ILE A 242 11.21 9.44 -24.30
N ILE A 243 11.33 8.11 -24.19
CA ILE A 243 12.19 7.47 -23.18
C ILE A 243 13.63 7.61 -23.67
N VAL A 244 14.46 8.36 -22.93
CA VAL A 244 15.79 8.77 -23.37
C VAL A 244 16.89 7.85 -22.84
N SER A 245 16.69 7.23 -21.66
CA SER A 245 17.75 6.49 -20.96
C SER A 245 17.32 5.10 -20.45
N TRP A 246 18.30 4.23 -20.23
CA TRP A 246 18.08 2.93 -19.58
C TRP A 246 17.59 3.07 -18.13
N GLU A 247 18.03 4.12 -17.43
CA GLU A 247 17.58 4.42 -16.07
C GLU A 247 16.09 4.79 -16.06
N GLU A 248 15.68 5.67 -16.97
CA GLU A 248 14.28 6.02 -17.17
C GLU A 248 13.42 4.80 -17.46
N LEU A 249 13.83 3.97 -18.42
CA LEU A 249 13.13 2.72 -18.73
C LEU A 249 13.01 1.81 -17.51
N PHE A 250 14.08 1.64 -16.73
CA PHE A 250 14.04 0.84 -15.50
C PHE A 250 13.03 1.38 -14.49
N THR A 251 12.99 2.71 -14.28
CA THR A 251 12.03 3.30 -13.34
C THR A 251 10.58 3.07 -13.76
N ILE A 252 10.30 3.23 -15.06
CA ILE A 252 8.98 2.98 -15.66
C ILE A 252 8.57 1.51 -15.51
N LEU A 253 9.49 0.57 -15.81
CA LEU A 253 9.23 -0.86 -15.69
C LEU A 253 8.95 -1.27 -14.24
N TYR A 254 9.75 -0.79 -13.29
CA TYR A 254 9.52 -1.07 -11.87
C TYR A 254 8.18 -0.50 -11.39
N ALA A 255 7.87 0.75 -11.76
CA ALA A 255 6.60 1.39 -11.41
C ALA A 255 5.39 0.64 -11.96
N GLY A 256 5.46 0.22 -13.22
CA GLY A 256 4.37 -0.44 -13.92
C GLY A 256 4.19 -1.90 -13.49
N ILE A 257 5.25 -2.71 -13.56
CA ILE A 257 5.18 -4.15 -13.33
C ILE A 257 5.10 -4.46 -11.83
N ILE A 258 5.99 -3.87 -11.03
CA ILE A 258 6.09 -4.19 -9.60
C ILE A 258 5.07 -3.37 -8.81
N ALA A 259 5.17 -2.04 -8.86
CA ALA A 259 4.39 -1.19 -7.95
C ALA A 259 2.89 -1.12 -8.32
N SER A 260 2.53 -1.30 -9.59
CA SER A 260 1.13 -1.21 -10.05
C SER A 260 0.56 -2.56 -10.46
N GLY A 261 1.35 -3.37 -11.15
CA GLY A 261 1.00 -4.73 -11.54
C GLY A 261 0.82 -5.64 -10.33
N LEU A 262 1.94 -5.97 -9.70
CA LEU A 262 1.97 -6.92 -8.59
C LEU A 262 1.39 -6.33 -7.30
N VAL A 263 1.89 -5.17 -6.87
CA VAL A 263 1.61 -4.64 -5.54
C VAL A 263 0.16 -4.19 -5.38
N VAL A 264 -0.44 -3.49 -6.36
CA VAL A 264 -1.84 -3.08 -6.27
C VAL A 264 -2.78 -4.29 -6.28
N TYR A 265 -2.45 -5.32 -7.07
CA TYR A 265 -3.18 -6.58 -7.01
C TYR A 265 -3.09 -7.23 -5.61
N LEU A 266 -1.88 -7.35 -5.05
CA LEU A 266 -1.68 -7.90 -3.70
C LEU A 266 -2.43 -7.07 -2.65
N GLN A 267 -2.38 -5.74 -2.74
CA GLN A 267 -3.15 -4.84 -1.87
C GLN A 267 -4.66 -5.13 -1.99
N THR A 268 -5.18 -5.23 -3.21
CA THR A 268 -6.58 -5.55 -3.49
C THR A 268 -6.98 -6.89 -2.87
N TRP A 269 -6.14 -7.91 -3.03
CA TRP A 269 -6.34 -9.24 -2.44
C TRP A 269 -6.29 -9.19 -0.90
N CYS A 270 -5.34 -8.45 -0.33
CA CYS A 270 -5.21 -8.26 1.12
C CYS A 270 -6.41 -7.50 1.70
N ILE A 271 -6.95 -6.50 1.01
CA ILE A 271 -8.17 -5.79 1.42
C ILE A 271 -9.38 -6.73 1.39
N TYR A 272 -9.51 -7.52 0.32
CA TYR A 272 -10.59 -8.50 0.20
C TYR A 272 -10.58 -9.52 1.35
N LYS A 273 -9.41 -10.05 1.71
CA LYS A 273 -9.25 -11.09 2.73
C LYS A 273 -9.17 -10.54 4.16
N GLY A 274 -8.54 -9.39 4.32
CA GLY A 274 -8.09 -8.85 5.61
C GLY A 274 -8.84 -7.60 6.07
N GLY A 275 -9.51 -6.89 5.17
CA GLY A 275 -10.11 -5.58 5.42
C GLY A 275 -9.11 -4.43 5.27
N PRO A 276 -9.59 -3.21 4.96
CA PRO A 276 -8.73 -2.07 4.63
C PRO A 276 -7.90 -1.57 5.82
N VAL A 277 -8.49 -1.54 7.03
CA VAL A 277 -7.78 -1.13 8.26
C VAL A 277 -6.59 -2.06 8.52
N PHE A 278 -6.77 -3.37 8.35
CA PHE A 278 -5.70 -4.33 8.57
C PHE A 278 -4.52 -4.14 7.61
N VAL A 279 -4.80 -3.87 6.34
CA VAL A 279 -3.75 -3.56 5.35
C VAL A 279 -3.02 -2.28 5.72
N ALA A 280 -3.75 -1.23 6.07
CA ALA A 280 -3.17 0.07 6.39
C ALA A 280 -2.24 0.03 7.61
N VAL A 281 -2.49 -0.81 8.62
CA VAL A 281 -1.63 -0.91 9.81
C VAL A 281 -0.21 -1.42 9.49
N PHE A 282 0.01 -2.06 8.34
CA PHE A 282 1.35 -2.43 7.88
C PHE A 282 2.14 -1.26 7.28
N GLN A 283 1.53 -0.09 7.07
CA GLN A 283 2.18 1.07 6.46
C GLN A 283 3.47 1.52 7.19
N PRO A 284 3.53 1.56 8.54
CA PRO A 284 4.75 1.93 9.24
C PRO A 284 5.95 1.00 8.95
N LEU A 285 5.70 -0.26 8.58
CA LEU A 285 6.76 -1.19 8.15
C LEU A 285 7.48 -0.68 6.89
N GLN A 286 6.76 0.00 5.99
CA GLN A 286 7.35 0.60 4.80
C GLN A 286 8.43 1.63 5.17
N THR A 287 8.16 2.48 6.17
CA THR A 287 9.10 3.50 6.66
C THR A 287 10.38 2.85 7.21
N LEU A 288 10.24 1.75 7.95
CA LEU A 288 11.38 0.96 8.40
C LEU A 288 12.19 0.38 7.23
N LEU A 289 11.51 -0.18 6.22
CA LEU A 289 12.16 -0.78 5.05
C LEU A 289 12.85 0.27 4.17
N VAL A 290 12.27 1.46 3.99
CA VAL A 290 12.91 2.59 3.30
C VAL A 290 14.18 3.01 4.04
N ALA A 291 14.13 3.16 5.37
CA ALA A 291 15.30 3.50 6.17
C ALA A 291 16.40 2.43 6.11
N ALA A 292 16.02 1.14 6.07
CA ALA A 292 16.95 0.03 5.90
C ALA A 292 17.58 0.00 4.50
N MET A 293 16.79 0.21 3.44
CA MET A 293 17.31 0.33 2.08
C MET A 293 18.25 1.52 1.93
N ALA A 294 17.92 2.67 2.54
CA ALA A 294 18.80 3.83 2.54
C ALA A 294 20.16 3.51 3.18
N PHE A 295 20.15 2.82 4.32
CA PHE A 295 21.39 2.34 4.96
C PHE A 295 22.21 1.41 4.06
N ILE A 296 21.57 0.40 3.45
CA ILE A 296 22.28 -0.64 2.68
C ILE A 296 22.78 -0.10 1.34
N VAL A 297 21.95 0.66 0.62
CA VAL A 297 22.21 1.07 -0.76
C VAL A 297 22.95 2.40 -0.81
N LEU A 298 22.58 3.37 0.02
CA LEU A 298 23.22 4.69 0.05
C LEU A 298 24.39 4.77 1.04
N GLY A 299 24.63 3.73 1.85
CA GLY A 299 25.72 3.71 2.82
C GLY A 299 25.53 4.66 4.00
N ASP A 300 24.29 5.08 4.24
CA ASP A 300 23.87 5.96 5.33
C ASP A 300 24.36 5.47 6.70
N GLN A 301 24.48 6.34 7.70
CA GLN A 301 24.77 5.89 9.07
C GLN A 301 23.49 5.37 9.77
N LEU A 302 23.61 4.23 10.47
CA LEU A 302 22.57 3.74 11.37
C LEU A 302 22.65 4.49 12.70
N TYR A 303 21.58 5.21 13.03
CA TYR A 303 21.44 5.89 14.31
C TYR A 303 20.49 5.13 15.24
N SER A 304 20.68 5.30 16.55
CA SER A 304 19.90 4.61 17.60
C SER A 304 18.39 4.84 17.52
N GLY A 305 17.96 6.01 17.04
CA GLY A 305 16.53 6.30 16.84
C GLY A 305 15.85 5.42 15.80
N ARG A 306 16.57 5.00 14.75
CA ARG A 306 16.04 4.04 13.76
C ARG A 306 15.75 2.68 14.39
N ILE A 307 16.59 2.22 15.33
CA ILE A 307 16.38 0.95 16.05
C ILE A 307 15.21 1.05 17.02
N VAL A 308 15.15 2.10 17.84
CA VAL A 308 14.05 2.30 18.79
C VAL A 308 12.71 2.37 18.05
N GLY A 309 12.65 3.13 16.96
CA GLY A 309 11.46 3.22 16.13
C GLY A 309 11.07 1.88 15.50
N ALA A 310 12.04 1.08 15.05
CA ALA A 310 11.79 -0.28 14.53
C ALA A 310 11.16 -1.20 15.58
N VAL A 311 11.66 -1.16 16.82
CA VAL A 311 11.10 -1.95 17.94
C VAL A 311 9.64 -1.58 18.19
N PHE A 312 9.31 -0.28 18.20
CA PHE A 312 7.94 0.17 18.34
C PHE A 312 7.03 -0.24 17.18
N ILE A 313 7.50 -0.17 15.93
CA ILE A 313 6.73 -0.68 14.79
C ILE A 313 6.42 -2.17 14.97
N MET A 314 7.43 -2.99 15.31
CA MET A 314 7.24 -4.43 15.51
C MET A 314 6.29 -4.73 16.67
N LEU A 315 6.40 -4.02 17.79
CA LEU A 315 5.50 -4.16 18.93
C LEU A 315 4.07 -3.76 18.58
N GLY A 316 3.89 -2.64 17.87
CA GLY A 316 2.59 -2.16 17.42
C GLY A 316 1.90 -3.13 16.47
N LEU A 317 2.63 -3.66 15.49
CA LEU A 317 2.15 -4.69 14.56
C LEU A 317 1.76 -5.98 15.30
N TYR A 318 2.58 -6.40 16.28
CA TYR A 318 2.27 -7.57 17.10
C TYR A 318 0.94 -7.41 17.85
N LEU A 319 0.72 -6.25 18.50
CA LEU A 319 -0.52 -5.97 19.24
C LEU A 319 -1.75 -6.02 18.33
N VAL A 320 -1.65 -5.49 17.10
CA VAL A 320 -2.75 -5.53 16.12
C VAL A 320 -3.02 -6.96 15.64
N LEU A 321 -1.98 -7.73 15.33
CA LEU A 321 -2.12 -9.13 14.92
C LEU A 321 -2.72 -9.98 16.04
N TRP A 322 -2.28 -9.76 17.27
CA TRP A 322 -2.83 -10.42 18.46
C TRP A 322 -4.31 -10.07 18.65
N GLY A 323 -4.67 -8.77 18.62
CA GLY A 323 -6.06 -8.32 18.73
C GLY A 323 -6.96 -8.93 17.65
N LYS A 324 -6.49 -9.01 16.41
CA LYS A 324 -7.24 -9.65 15.31
C LYS A 324 -7.39 -11.16 15.50
N ASN A 325 -6.37 -11.83 16.05
CA ASN A 325 -6.44 -13.27 16.32
C ASN A 325 -7.44 -13.57 17.45
N GLU A 326 -7.47 -12.72 18.47
CA GLU A 326 -8.37 -12.83 19.61
C GLU A 326 -9.83 -12.58 19.22
N GLU A 327 -10.11 -11.54 18.43
CA GLU A 327 -11.44 -11.26 17.88
C GLU A 327 -11.98 -12.46 17.10
N ARG A 328 -11.16 -13.06 16.23
CA ARG A 328 -11.58 -14.26 15.48
C ARG A 328 -11.86 -15.44 16.40
N ARG A 329 -11.04 -15.65 17.44
CA ARG A 329 -11.26 -16.73 18.40
C ARG A 329 -12.61 -16.57 19.08
N GLN A 330 -12.94 -15.36 19.53
CA GLN A 330 -14.23 -15.07 20.15
C GLN A 330 -15.41 -15.32 19.19
N VAL A 331 -15.31 -14.89 17.93
CA VAL A 331 -16.35 -15.19 16.92
C VAL A 331 -16.52 -16.69 16.71
N LEU A 332 -15.44 -17.47 16.70
CA LEU A 332 -15.50 -18.93 16.57
C LEU A 332 -16.12 -19.60 17.80
N GLU A 333 -15.79 -19.11 19.00
CA GLU A 333 -16.36 -19.58 20.27
C GLU A 333 -17.86 -19.26 20.35
N GLU A 334 -18.27 -18.02 20.06
CA GLU A 334 -19.67 -17.58 20.01
C GLU A 334 -20.47 -18.40 18.96
N THR A 335 -19.89 -18.70 17.80
CA THR A 335 -20.53 -19.53 16.76
C THR A 335 -20.64 -21.00 17.20
N SER A 336 -19.62 -21.52 17.90
CA SER A 336 -19.62 -22.89 18.43
C SER A 336 -20.62 -23.10 19.55
N GLU A 337 -20.89 -22.09 20.36
CA GLU A 337 -21.89 -22.14 21.43
C GLU A 337 -23.32 -22.01 20.92
N GLN A 338 -23.54 -21.26 19.84
CA GLN A 338 -24.87 -21.02 19.27
C GLN A 338 -25.35 -22.12 18.29
N ASP A 339 -24.44 -22.79 17.58
CA ASP A 339 -24.80 -23.87 16.64
C ASP A 339 -23.62 -24.86 16.41
N PRO A 340 -23.63 -26.03 17.08
CA PRO A 340 -22.58 -27.06 16.92
C PRO A 340 -22.48 -27.63 15.49
N GLU A 341 -23.57 -27.63 14.71
CA GLU A 341 -23.57 -28.13 13.33
C GLU A 341 -22.98 -27.11 12.34
N SER A 342 -23.14 -25.81 12.62
CA SER A 342 -22.49 -24.72 11.89
C SER A 342 -20.97 -24.79 11.94
N LEU A 343 -20.39 -25.12 13.11
CA LEU A 343 -18.93 -25.29 13.24
C LEU A 343 -18.42 -26.43 12.36
N THR A 344 -19.17 -27.53 12.30
CA THR A 344 -18.84 -28.69 11.47
C THR A 344 -18.88 -28.32 9.98
N LYS A 345 -19.89 -27.55 9.56
CA LYS A 345 -19.96 -26.98 8.19
C LYS A 345 -18.83 -26.00 7.90
N HIS A 346 -18.48 -25.10 8.81
CA HIS A 346 -17.40 -24.15 8.62
C HIS A 346 -16.01 -24.81 8.58
N LEU A 347 -15.79 -25.86 9.38
CA LEU A 347 -14.57 -26.68 9.32
C LEU A 347 -14.51 -27.49 8.03
N LEU A 348 -15.63 -28.08 7.60
CA LEU A 348 -15.73 -28.77 6.32
C LEU A 348 -15.56 -27.82 5.13
N GLU A 349 -16.11 -26.61 5.16
CA GLU A 349 -15.93 -25.58 4.13
C GLU A 349 -14.50 -25.02 4.11
N ALA A 350 -13.86 -24.87 5.27
CA ALA A 350 -12.44 -24.51 5.36
C ALA A 350 -11.54 -25.62 4.81
N GLN A 351 -11.94 -26.89 4.97
CA GLN A 351 -11.27 -28.04 4.35
C GLN A 351 -11.59 -28.16 2.85
N HIS A 352 -12.83 -27.90 2.42
CA HIS A 352 -13.25 -28.00 1.01
C HIS A 352 -12.71 -26.85 0.16
N LYS A 353 -12.57 -25.62 0.70
CA LYS A 353 -11.85 -24.53 0.04
C LYS A 353 -10.36 -24.81 -0.08
N ASN A 354 -9.78 -25.59 0.84
CA ASN A 354 -8.40 -26.04 0.72
C ASN A 354 -8.25 -27.21 -0.27
N GLY A 355 -9.29 -28.05 -0.47
CA GLY A 355 -9.26 -29.20 -1.40
C GLY A 355 -9.73 -28.91 -2.83
N ASN A 356 -10.60 -27.92 -3.05
CA ASN A 356 -11.09 -27.60 -4.41
C ASN A 356 -10.08 -26.78 -5.24
N ASP A 357 -9.11 -26.10 -4.62
CA ASP A 357 -7.95 -25.52 -5.32
C ASP A 357 -6.91 -26.60 -5.70
N GLU A 358 -7.04 -27.83 -5.20
CA GLU A 358 -6.15 -28.96 -5.54
C GLU A 358 -6.66 -29.83 -6.71
N SER A 359 -7.87 -29.58 -7.23
CA SER A 359 -8.50 -30.42 -8.27
C SER A 359 -8.71 -29.72 -9.62
N GLN A 360 -8.14 -28.52 -9.83
CA GLN A 360 -8.11 -27.85 -11.14
C GLN A 360 -6.69 -27.41 -11.58
N VAL A 361 -5.70 -28.27 -11.34
CA VAL A 361 -4.43 -28.22 -12.10
C VAL A 361 -4.40 -29.40 -13.07
#